data_AF-A0A1C3JIA8-F1
#
_entry.id   AF-A0A1C3JIA8-F1
#
_cell.length_a   1.000
_cell.length_b   1.000
_cell.length_c   1.000
_cell.angle_alpha   90.00
_cell.angle_beta   90.00
_cell.angle_gamma   90.00
#
_symmetry.space_group_name_H-M   'P 1'
#
loop_
_entity.id
_entity.type
_entity.pdbx_description
1 polymer ?
#
loop_
_entity_poly.entity_id
_entity_poly.type
_entity_poly.pdbx_seq_one_letter_code
_entity_poly.pdbx_strand_id
1 'polypeptide(L)'
;MNPSLFRQGMVNYEANGLYKVRDGIWQVRGADITNMTIYRTDNGYLIHDPLLTEAAGAAAWEFAKANLPKINGEHKITGVIYSHSHQDHFGGSRGIIDESTSAISIRFDTTSI
;
A
#
# COMPACT_ATOMS: atom_id res chain seq x y z
N MET A 1 29.41 -4.90 -11.27
CA MET A 1 27.95 -4.64 -11.38
C MET A 1 27.55 -4.67 -12.84
N ASN A 2 26.52 -5.45 -13.22
CA ASN A 2 25.95 -5.37 -14.57
C ASN A 2 25.34 -3.97 -14.77
N PRO A 3 25.62 -3.24 -15.87
CA PRO A 3 25.12 -1.87 -16.07
C PRO A 3 23.59 -1.75 -16.05
N SER A 4 22.87 -2.76 -16.56
CA SER A 4 21.41 -2.79 -16.51
C SER A 4 20.89 -2.93 -15.08
N LEU A 5 21.52 -3.80 -14.28
CA LEU A 5 21.19 -3.96 -12.86
C LEU A 5 21.48 -2.69 -12.08
N PHE A 6 22.60 -2.01 -12.36
CA PHE A 6 22.91 -0.74 -11.71
C PHE A 6 21.83 0.31 -11.99
N ARG A 7 21.43 0.46 -13.25
CA ARG A 7 20.32 1.35 -13.63
C ARG A 7 19.02 0.98 -12.91
N GLN A 8 18.70 -0.31 -12.80
CA GLN A 8 17.50 -0.76 -12.09
C GLN A 8 17.56 -0.44 -10.59
N GLY A 9 18.72 -0.63 -9.96
CA GLY A 9 18.94 -0.27 -8.57
C GLY A 9 18.73 1.23 -8.32
N MET A 10 19.22 2.08 -9.22
CA MET A 10 19.04 3.53 -9.15
C MET A 10 17.56 3.92 -9.22
N VAL A 11 16.80 3.41 -10.19
CA VAL A 11 15.36 3.76 -10.30
C VAL A 11 14.52 3.20 -9.15
N ASN A 12 14.89 2.03 -8.60
CA ASN A 12 14.24 1.49 -7.40
C ASN A 12 14.52 2.36 -6.17
N TYR A 13 15.75 2.87 -6.03
CA TYR A 13 16.13 3.75 -4.94
C TYR A 13 15.46 5.13 -5.04
N GLU A 14 15.46 5.73 -6.23
CA GLU A 14 14.83 7.03 -6.51
C GLU A 14 13.31 7.00 -6.34
N ALA A 15 12.68 5.83 -6.45
CA ALA A 15 11.24 5.69 -6.37
C ALA A 15 10.67 5.89 -4.95
N ASN A 16 11.49 6.07 -3.91
CA ASN A 16 11.02 6.20 -2.53
C ASN A 16 10.11 7.44 -2.34
N GLY A 17 8.91 7.25 -1.78
CA GLY A 17 8.01 8.34 -1.41
C GLY A 17 6.52 8.09 -1.70
N LEU A 18 5.72 9.14 -1.54
CA LEU A 18 4.27 9.15 -1.80
C LEU A 18 3.99 9.81 -3.14
N TYR A 19 3.29 9.10 -4.02
CA TYR A 19 2.99 9.55 -5.37
C TYR A 19 1.49 9.61 -5.59
N LYS A 20 0.97 10.74 -6.07
CA LYS A 20 -0.39 10.84 -6.58
C LYS A 20 -0.41 10.23 -7.98
N VAL A 21 -1.08 9.08 -8.14
CA VAL A 21 -1.21 8.38 -9.43
C VAL A 21 -2.31 9.03 -10.26
N ARG A 22 -3.46 9.25 -9.63
CA ARG A 22 -4.59 10.03 -10.16
C ARG A 22 -5.36 10.66 -9.00
N ASP A 23 -6.40 11.40 -9.29
CA ASP A 23 -7.25 11.89 -8.20
C ASP A 23 -7.87 10.75 -7.41
N GLY A 24 -7.77 10.82 -6.08
CA GLY A 24 -8.21 9.74 -5.20
C GLY A 24 -7.34 8.49 -5.18
N ILE A 25 -6.19 8.42 -5.88
CA ILE A 25 -5.29 7.26 -5.84
C ILE A 25 -3.84 7.68 -5.60
N TRP A 26 -3.22 7.04 -4.62
CA TRP A 26 -1.82 7.24 -4.28
C TRP A 26 -1.08 5.92 -4.15
N GLN A 27 0.25 5.99 -4.24
CA GLN A 27 1.13 4.88 -3.90
C GLN A 27 2.25 5.35 -2.98
N VAL A 28 2.51 4.57 -1.93
CA VAL A 28 3.79 4.61 -1.21
C VAL A 28 4.70 3.58 -1.87
N ARG A 29 5.86 4.02 -2.34
CA ARG A 29 6.82 3.19 -3.07
C ARG A 29 8.18 3.25 -2.41
N GLY A 30 8.99 2.22 -2.61
CA GLY A 30 10.38 2.15 -2.11
C GLY A 30 10.52 2.11 -0.58
N ALA A 31 9.40 2.00 0.14
CA ALA A 31 9.37 1.76 1.59
C ALA A 31 9.60 0.27 1.93
N ASP A 32 9.32 -0.62 0.98
CA ASP A 32 9.51 -2.06 1.03
C ASP A 32 9.75 -2.57 -0.41
N ILE A 33 9.83 -3.89 -0.62
CA ILE A 33 9.99 -4.51 -1.95
C ILE A 33 8.75 -4.34 -2.85
N THR A 34 7.57 -4.18 -2.25
CA THR A 34 6.29 -3.90 -2.91
C THR A 34 5.82 -2.46 -2.67
N ASN A 35 4.79 -2.05 -3.40
CA ASN A 35 4.15 -0.76 -3.21
C ASN A 35 2.84 -0.93 -2.46
N MET A 36 2.53 0.00 -1.56
CA MET A 36 1.19 0.13 -0.97
C MET A 36 0.38 1.08 -1.83
N THR A 37 -0.74 0.61 -2.38
CA THR A 37 -1.69 1.47 -3.11
C THR A 37 -2.83 1.89 -2.21
N ILE A 38 -3.20 3.17 -2.27
CA ILE A 38 -4.18 3.81 -1.39
C ILE A 38 -5.27 4.41 -2.27
N TYR A 39 -6.52 4.01 -2.05
CA TYR A 39 -7.68 4.57 -2.74
C TYR A 39 -8.53 5.36 -1.74
N ARG A 40 -8.89 6.59 -2.10
CA ARG A 40 -9.95 7.33 -1.42
C ARG A 40 -11.29 6.72 -1.76
N THR A 41 -12.14 6.55 -0.75
CA THR A 41 -13.55 6.19 -0.87
C THR A 41 -14.40 7.34 -0.30
N ASP A 42 -15.73 7.17 -0.32
CA ASP A 42 -16.66 8.16 0.24
C ASP A 42 -16.57 8.28 1.77
N ASN A 43 -16.12 7.22 2.45
CA ASN A 43 -16.11 7.10 3.91
C ASN A 43 -14.75 6.77 4.53
N GLY A 44 -13.67 6.77 3.73
CA GLY A 44 -12.32 6.51 4.21
C GLY A 44 -11.36 6.10 3.10
N TYR A 45 -10.48 5.15 3.43
CA TYR A 45 -9.42 4.67 2.57
C TYR A 45 -9.47 3.15 2.41
N LEU A 46 -9.30 2.70 1.18
CA LEU A 46 -9.06 1.30 0.86
C LEU A 46 -7.56 1.12 0.61
N ILE A 47 -6.94 0.18 1.33
CA ILE A 47 -5.51 -0.12 1.16
C ILE A 47 -5.36 -1.36 0.27
N HIS A 48 -4.36 -1.39 -0.58
CA HIS A 48 -4.08 -2.52 -1.46
C HIS A 48 -2.60 -2.86 -1.35
N ASP A 49 -2.35 -4.11 -0.96
CA ASP A 49 -1.04 -4.70 -0.70
C ASP A 49 -0.23 -3.95 0.37
N PRO A 50 -0.48 -4.20 1.67
CA PRO A 50 0.10 -3.42 2.76
C PRO A 50 1.54 -3.83 3.12
N LEU A 51 2.37 -4.17 2.14
CA LEU A 51 3.80 -4.46 2.29
C LEU A 51 4.11 -5.78 3.04
N LEU A 52 5.40 -6.06 3.28
CA LEU A 52 5.88 -7.36 3.75
C LEU A 52 5.77 -7.55 5.27
N THR A 53 5.88 -6.47 6.03
CA THR A 53 5.96 -6.52 7.50
C THR A 53 5.04 -5.51 8.16
N GLU A 54 4.58 -5.81 9.37
CA GLU A 54 3.71 -4.92 10.16
C GLU A 54 4.37 -3.54 10.35
N ALA A 55 5.68 -3.51 10.62
CA ALA A 55 6.44 -2.27 10.79
C ALA A 55 6.47 -1.42 9.50
N ALA A 56 6.70 -2.05 8.34
CA ALA A 56 6.71 -1.36 7.06
C ALA A 56 5.32 -0.81 6.71
N GLY A 57 4.27 -1.64 6.87
CA GLY A 57 2.88 -1.23 6.64
C GLY A 57 2.48 -0.04 7.51
N ALA A 58 2.76 -0.10 8.82
CA ALA A 58 2.47 0.99 9.76
C ALA A 58 3.21 2.28 9.38
N ALA A 59 4.53 2.20 9.13
CA ALA A 59 5.34 3.36 8.78
C ALA A 59 4.89 4.01 7.46
N ALA A 60 4.58 3.20 6.44
CA ALA A 60 4.06 3.68 5.16
C ALA A 60 2.70 4.37 5.33
N TRP A 61 1.83 3.82 6.18
CA TRP A 61 0.52 4.41 6.44
C TRP A 61 0.61 5.72 7.23
N GLU A 62 1.44 5.79 8.27
CA GLU A 62 1.69 7.05 9.00
C GLU A 62 2.25 8.14 8.09
N PHE A 63 3.22 7.79 7.24
CA PHE A 63 3.77 8.69 6.24
C PHE A 63 2.71 9.19 5.25
N ALA A 64 1.82 8.30 4.80
CA ALA A 64 0.71 8.69 3.93
C ALA A 64 -0.28 9.63 4.65
N LYS A 65 -0.69 9.33 5.88
CA LYS A 65 -1.63 10.17 6.66
C LYS A 65 -1.14 11.61 6.85
N ALA A 66 0.17 11.80 6.96
CA ALA A 66 0.77 13.14 7.07
C ALA A 66 0.53 14.02 5.82
N ASN A 67 0.25 13.41 4.67
CA ASN A 67 0.13 14.08 3.38
C ASN A 67 -1.26 13.96 2.74
N LEU A 68 -2.10 13.03 3.21
CA LEU A 68 -3.42 12.78 2.66
C LEU A 68 -4.51 13.59 3.40
N PRO A 69 -5.58 14.01 2.71
CA PRO A 69 -6.69 14.71 3.35
C PRO A 69 -7.43 13.76 4.31
N LYS A 70 -8.04 14.32 5.36
CA LYS A 70 -8.96 13.57 6.22
C LYS A 70 -10.32 13.42 5.54
N ILE A 71 -10.97 12.29 5.71
CA ILE A 71 -12.34 12.01 5.26
C ILE A 71 -13.20 11.90 6.52
N ASN A 72 -14.21 12.75 6.63
CA ASN A 72 -15.03 12.87 7.84
C ASN A 72 -14.22 13.13 9.13
N GLY A 73 -13.08 13.84 9.02
CA GLY A 73 -12.22 14.17 10.16
C GLY A 73 -11.15 13.13 10.51
N GLU A 74 -11.11 12.00 9.80
CA GLU A 74 -10.24 10.87 10.09
C GLU A 74 -9.52 10.33 8.85
N HIS A 75 -8.52 9.48 9.07
CA HIS A 75 -7.91 8.63 8.04
C HIS A 75 -8.34 7.18 8.29
N LYS A 76 -9.65 6.92 8.22
CA LYS A 76 -10.20 5.60 8.49
C LYS A 76 -9.89 4.64 7.34
N ILE A 77 -9.36 3.46 7.65
CA ILE A 77 -9.26 2.36 6.69
C ILE A 77 -10.59 1.61 6.67
N THR A 78 -11.19 1.50 5.49
CA THR A 78 -12.51 0.87 5.28
C THR A 78 -12.40 -0.53 4.68
N GLY A 79 -11.21 -0.93 4.25
CA GLY A 79 -10.93 -2.28 3.77
C GLY A 79 -9.50 -2.43 3.27
N VAL A 80 -9.13 -3.68 3.00
CA VAL A 80 -7.82 -4.03 2.46
C VAL A 80 -7.97 -5.05 1.33
N ILE A 81 -7.32 -4.81 0.19
CA ILE A 81 -7.22 -5.75 -0.92
C ILE A 81 -5.83 -6.39 -0.89
N TYR A 82 -5.80 -7.72 -1.09
CA TYR A 82 -4.57 -8.44 -1.38
C TYR A 82 -4.64 -8.92 -2.83
N SER A 83 -3.74 -8.43 -3.69
CA SER A 83 -3.73 -8.83 -5.10
C SER A 83 -3.37 -10.30 -5.28
N HIS A 84 -2.49 -10.85 -4.42
CA HIS A 84 -2.10 -12.25 -4.47
C HIS A 84 -1.54 -12.77 -3.15
N SER A 85 -1.09 -14.03 -3.14
CA SER A 85 -0.78 -14.81 -1.94
C SER A 85 0.71 -14.85 -1.53
N HIS A 86 1.55 -13.93 -2.00
CA HIS A 86 2.91 -13.77 -1.44
C HIS A 86 2.92 -12.75 -0.31
N GLN A 87 3.86 -12.93 0.63
CA GLN A 87 3.86 -12.22 1.92
C GLN A 87 3.99 -10.70 1.76
N ASP A 88 4.70 -10.23 0.74
CA ASP A 88 4.86 -8.82 0.40
C ASP A 88 3.55 -8.12 0.02
N HIS A 89 2.44 -8.87 -0.10
CA HIS A 89 1.10 -8.36 -0.42
C HIS A 89 0.10 -8.45 0.72
N PHE A 90 0.47 -9.02 1.88
CA PHE A 90 -0.41 -9.10 3.04
C PHE A 90 0.30 -9.01 4.40
N GLY A 91 1.63 -9.08 4.43
CA GLY A 91 2.40 -9.23 5.66
C GLY A 91 2.33 -8.02 6.58
N GLY A 92 2.14 -6.81 6.03
CA GLY A 92 1.98 -5.60 6.83
C GLY A 92 0.56 -5.26 7.25
N SER A 93 -0.42 -6.13 6.99
CA SER A 93 -1.83 -5.88 7.28
C SER A 93 -2.09 -5.56 8.76
N ARG A 94 -1.44 -6.29 9.68
CA ARG A 94 -1.59 -6.05 11.14
C ARG A 94 -0.97 -4.73 11.61
N GLY A 95 -0.12 -4.10 10.80
CA GLY A 95 0.41 -2.76 11.09
C GLY A 95 -0.58 -1.63 10.81
N ILE A 96 -1.66 -1.90 10.06
CA ILE A 96 -2.59 -0.86 9.58
C ILE A 96 -4.07 -1.14 9.92
N ILE A 97 -4.42 -2.39 10.21
CA ILE A 97 -5.78 -2.82 10.56
C ILE A 97 -5.95 -2.69 12.07
N ASP A 98 -6.97 -1.96 12.51
CA ASP A 98 -7.50 -2.07 13.89
C ASP A 98 -8.65 -3.09 13.95
N GLU A 99 -9.07 -3.49 15.15
CA GLU A 99 -10.18 -4.45 15.32
C GLU A 99 -11.52 -3.96 14.71
N SER A 100 -11.65 -2.67 14.41
CA SER A 100 -12.83 -2.08 13.77
C SER A 100 -12.80 -2.14 12.23
N THR A 101 -11.63 -2.46 11.66
CA THR A 101 -11.39 -2.49 10.23
C THR A 101 -11.94 -3.80 9.65
N SER A 102 -13.03 -3.71 8.89
CA SER A 102 -13.58 -4.86 8.17
C SER A 102 -12.66 -5.24 7.01
N ALA A 103 -11.84 -6.28 7.18
CA ALA A 103 -10.99 -6.79 6.10
C ALA A 103 -11.83 -7.59 5.09
N ILE A 104 -12.12 -7.00 3.93
CA ILE A 104 -12.74 -7.70 2.80
C ILE A 104 -11.62 -8.27 1.92
N SER A 105 -11.29 -9.55 2.08
CA SER A 105 -10.36 -10.23 1.17
C SER A 105 -11.08 -10.55 -0.14
N ILE A 106 -10.82 -9.77 -1.19
CA ILE A 106 -11.22 -10.10 -2.57
C ILE A 106 -10.09 -10.95 -3.16
N ARG A 107 -10.34 -12.25 -3.37
CA ARG A 107 -9.43 -13.14 -4.08
C ARG A 107 -9.71 -13.08 -5.57
N PHE A 108 -8.74 -12.62 -6.35
CA PHE A 108 -8.79 -12.79 -7.80
C PHE A 108 -8.28 -14.19 -8.15
N ASP A 109 -9.15 -15.01 -8.74
CA ASP A 109 -8.77 -16.30 -9.29
C ASP A 109 -7.86 -16.06 -10.52
N THR A 110 -6.59 -16.43 -10.40
CA THR A 110 -5.61 -16.30 -11.48
C THR A 110 -5.63 -17.49 -12.44
N THR A 111 -6.50 -18.48 -12.23
CA THR A 111 -6.59 -19.69 -13.07
C THR A 111 -7.31 -19.48 -14.40
N SER A 112 -7.56 -18.23 -14.80
CA SER A 112 -8.30 -17.85 -16.01
C SER A 112 -7.53 -16.88 -16.92
N ILE A 113 -6.24 -17.16 -17.19
CA ILE A 113 -5.49 -16.55 -18.30
C ILE A 113 -4.86 -17.67 -19.13
#